data_AF-A0A1Z3HMA0-F1
#
_entry.id   AF-A0A1Z3HMA0-F1
#
_cell.length_a   1.000
_cell.length_b   1.000
_cell.length_c   1.000
_cell.angle_alpha   90.00
_cell.angle_beta   90.00
_cell.angle_gamma   90.00
#
_symmetry.space_group_name_H-M   'P 1'
#
loop_
_entity.id
_entity.type
_entity.pdbx_description
1 polymer ?
#
loop_
_entity_poly.entity_id
_entity_poly.type
_entity_poly.pdbx_seq_one_letter_code
_entity_poly.pdbx_strand_id
1 'polypeptide(L)'
;MALLEATLGPESPAWFEVIAAGDMVSAKKPAPDIYQLVLDKLALPPPACLAIEDSQQGLMAATAAGLTTLVTPSTTTPATSPCRRLGWW
;
A
#
# COMPACT_ATOMS: atom_id res chain seq x y z
N MET A 1 -15.98 -3.52 -2.58
CA MET A 1 -15.92 -4.76 -3.39
C MET A 1 -16.18 -4.49 -4.86
N ALA A 2 -17.19 -3.69 -5.22
CA ALA A 2 -17.51 -3.31 -6.61
C ALA A 2 -16.31 -2.93 -7.51
N LEU A 3 -15.32 -2.17 -7.00
CA LEU A 3 -14.13 -1.80 -7.80
C LEU A 3 -13.28 -3.02 -8.19
N LEU A 4 -13.06 -3.95 -7.26
CA LEU A 4 -12.29 -5.17 -7.52
C LEU A 4 -13.05 -6.04 -8.53
N GLU A 5 -14.34 -6.26 -8.30
CA GLU A 5 -15.17 -7.09 -9.17
C GLU A 5 -15.22 -6.54 -10.60
N ALA A 6 -15.36 -5.22 -10.76
CA ALA A 6 -15.42 -4.56 -12.06
C ALA A 6 -14.09 -4.56 -12.83
N THR A 7 -12.95 -4.66 -12.14
CA THR A 7 -11.61 -4.54 -12.75
C THR A 7 -10.88 -5.88 -12.88
N LEU A 8 -11.08 -6.78 -11.93
CA LEU A 8 -10.36 -8.05 -11.79
C LEU A 8 -11.29 -9.27 -11.85
N GLY A 9 -12.61 -9.06 -11.92
CA GLY A 9 -13.63 -10.11 -12.01
C GLY A 9 -14.24 -10.49 -10.65
N PRO A 10 -15.37 -11.23 -10.65
CA PRO A 10 -16.19 -11.46 -9.46
C PRO A 10 -15.49 -12.23 -8.34
N GLU A 11 -14.52 -13.09 -8.66
CA GLU A 11 -13.76 -13.88 -7.68
C GLU A 11 -12.65 -13.08 -6.99
N SER A 12 -12.34 -11.88 -7.47
CA SER A 12 -11.19 -11.10 -7.02
C SER A 12 -11.19 -10.68 -5.55
N PRO A 13 -12.33 -10.42 -4.87
CA PRO A 13 -12.32 -10.13 -3.44
C PRO A 13 -11.71 -11.27 -2.61
N ALA A 14 -11.85 -12.52 -3.07
CA ALA A 14 -11.31 -13.69 -2.37
C ALA A 14 -9.79 -13.88 -2.55
N TRP A 15 -9.15 -13.12 -3.44
CA TRP A 15 -7.69 -13.18 -3.63
C TRP A 15 -6.91 -12.52 -2.50
N PHE A 16 -7.58 -11.69 -1.70
CA PHE A 16 -6.97 -10.89 -0.65
C PHE A 16 -7.43 -11.39 0.71
N GLU A 17 -6.48 -11.81 1.55
CA GLU A 17 -6.74 -12.25 2.92
C GLU A 17 -7.32 -11.11 3.79
N VAL A 18 -6.83 -9.89 3.57
CA VAL A 18 -7.31 -8.68 4.24
C VAL A 18 -7.53 -7.58 3.21
N ILE A 19 -8.71 -6.97 3.26
CA ILE A 19 -9.02 -5.76 2.49
C ILE A 19 -9.31 -4.62 3.46
N ALA A 20 -8.57 -3.52 3.32
CA ALA A 20 -8.79 -2.29 4.08
C ALA A 20 -9.03 -1.11 3.12
N ALA A 21 -10.08 -0.33 3.38
CA ALA A 21 -10.51 0.81 2.58
C ALA A 21 -10.56 2.10 3.39
N GLY A 22 -10.63 3.24 2.71
CA GLY A 22 -10.40 4.56 3.33
C GLY A 22 -11.45 5.03 4.34
N ASP A 23 -12.59 4.34 4.45
CA ASP A 23 -13.63 4.56 5.46
C ASP A 23 -13.42 3.72 6.73
N MET A 24 -12.47 2.77 6.72
CA MET A 24 -12.15 1.91 7.86
C MET A 24 -11.17 2.54 8.85
N VAL A 25 -10.58 3.69 8.52
CA VAL A 25 -9.65 4.44 9.36
C VAL A 25 -10.01 5.91 9.40
N SER A 26 -9.74 6.56 10.53
CA SER A 26 -10.03 7.98 10.72
C SER A 26 -9.08 8.86 9.90
N ALA A 27 -7.78 8.59 9.96
CA ALA A 27 -6.78 9.32 9.17
C ALA A 27 -6.43 8.55 7.90
N LYS A 28 -6.67 9.16 6.74
CA LYS A 28 -6.32 8.60 5.43
C LYS A 28 -4.85 8.92 5.10
N LYS A 29 -4.32 8.28 4.05
CA LYS A 29 -3.01 8.60 3.46
C LYS A 29 -2.86 10.14 3.33
N PRO A 30 -1.77 10.74 3.83
CA PRO A 30 -0.46 10.13 4.11
C PRO A 30 -0.30 9.52 5.52
N ALA A 31 -1.35 9.49 6.34
CA ALA A 31 -1.30 8.80 7.63
C ALA A 31 -1.11 7.27 7.44
N PRO A 32 -0.35 6.61 8.33
CA PRO A 32 -0.02 5.18 8.21
C PRO A 32 -1.17 4.25 8.61
N ASP A 33 -2.27 4.78 9.15
CA ASP A 33 -3.33 4.04 9.83
C ASP A 33 -3.87 2.86 9.02
N ILE A 34 -4.04 3.03 7.70
CA ILE A 34 -4.57 1.96 6.84
C ILE A 34 -3.59 0.78 6.73
N TYR A 35 -2.28 1.05 6.74
CA TYR A 35 -1.25 0.03 6.69
C TYR A 35 -1.10 -0.66 8.05
N GLN A 36 -1.18 0.10 9.14
CA GLN A 36 -1.18 -0.46 10.49
C GLN A 36 -2.37 -1.40 10.70
N LEU A 37 -3.57 -0.99 10.27
CA LEU A 37 -4.77 -1.83 10.31
C LEU A 37 -4.60 -3.15 9.55
N VAL A 38 -3.96 -3.12 8.37
CA VAL A 38 -3.70 -4.34 7.58
C VAL A 38 -2.67 -5.22 8.25
N LEU A 39 -1.57 -4.66 8.75
CA LEU A 39 -0.52 -5.40 9.47
C LEU A 39 -1.07 -6.09 10.72
N ASP A 40 -1.89 -5.39 11.49
CA ASP A 40 -2.55 -5.93 12.68
C ASP A 40 -3.49 -7.09 12.33
N LYS A 41 -4.26 -6.96 11.25
CA LYS A 41 -5.19 -8.01 10.78
C LYS A 41 -4.47 -9.23 10.21
N LEU A 42 -3.35 -9.03 9.51
CA LEU A 42 -2.50 -10.11 8.99
C LEU A 42 -1.63 -10.74 10.08
N ALA A 43 -1.51 -10.10 11.25
CA ALA A 43 -0.58 -10.48 12.31
C ALA A 43 0.88 -10.61 11.81
N LEU A 44 1.31 -9.71 10.92
CA LEU A 44 2.65 -9.70 10.34
C LEU A 44 3.42 -8.44 10.75
N PRO A 45 4.72 -8.55 11.06
CA PRO A 45 5.55 -7.39 11.33
C PRO A 45 5.95 -6.68 10.02
N PRO A 46 6.14 -5.35 10.01
CA PRO A 46 6.49 -4.61 8.80
C PRO A 46 7.69 -5.15 7.98
N PRO A 47 8.78 -5.66 8.60
CA PRO A 47 9.91 -6.22 7.85
C PRO A 47 9.59 -7.49 7.04
N ALA A 48 8.47 -8.16 7.32
CA ALA A 48 7.99 -9.31 6.56
C ALA A 48 7.10 -8.91 5.37
N CYS A 49 6.86 -7.62 5.17
CA CYS A 49 5.90 -7.09 4.21
C CYS A 49 6.55 -6.13 3.21
N LEU A 50 5.96 -6.07 2.01
CA LEU A 50 6.31 -5.13 0.94
C LEU A 50 5.04 -4.38 0.52
N ALA A 51 5.08 -3.05 0.57
CA ALA A 51 4.03 -2.21 -0.02
C ALA A 51 4.34 -1.93 -1.49
N ILE A 52 3.31 -1.93 -2.35
CA ILE A 52 3.40 -1.50 -3.75
C ILE A 52 2.54 -0.25 -3.91
N GLU A 53 3.14 0.85 -4.38
CA GLU A 53 2.50 2.18 -4.44
C GLU A 53 2.77 2.90 -5.76
N ASP A 54 1.85 3.78 -6.14
CA ASP A 54 1.95 4.63 -7.34
C ASP A 54 1.89 6.14 -7.02
N SER A 55 1.63 6.49 -5.75
CA SER A 55 1.39 7.86 -5.31
C SER A 55 2.34 8.29 -4.17
N GLN A 56 2.70 9.58 -4.14
CA GLN A 56 3.48 10.16 -3.06
C GLN A 56 2.79 10.03 -1.68
N GLN A 57 1.47 10.19 -1.63
CA GLN A 57 0.69 10.03 -0.38
C GLN A 57 0.75 8.61 0.14
N GLY A 58 0.69 7.63 -0.76
CA GLY A 58 0.83 6.22 -0.46
C GLY A 58 2.24 5.84 0.01
N LEU A 59 3.28 6.34 -0.67
CA LEU A 59 4.67 6.17 -0.23
C LEU A 59 4.87 6.71 1.19
N MET A 60 4.38 7.91 1.49
CA MET A 60 4.49 8.49 2.84
C MET A 60 3.77 7.64 3.89
N ALA A 61 2.55 7.18 3.61
CA ALA A 61 1.81 6.32 4.52
C ALA A 61 2.50 4.97 4.77
N ALA A 62 2.99 4.32 3.71
CA ALA A 62 3.66 3.02 3.81
C ALA A 62 4.99 3.12 4.57
N THR A 63 5.79 4.13 4.26
CA THR A 63 7.06 4.37 4.97
C THR A 63 6.86 4.75 6.43
N ALA A 64 5.84 5.56 6.74
CA ALA A 64 5.47 5.88 8.12
C ALA A 64 4.97 4.65 8.90
N ALA A 65 4.42 3.63 8.21
CA ALA A 65 4.07 2.34 8.79
C ALA A 65 5.27 1.38 8.92
N GLY A 66 6.48 1.80 8.54
CA GLY A 66 7.69 1.00 8.61
C GLY A 66 7.83 -0.04 7.49
N LEU A 67 7.05 0.08 6.41
CA LEU A 67 7.06 -0.87 5.30
C LEU A 67 8.19 -0.57 4.31
N THR A 68 8.86 -1.63 3.86
CA THR A 68 9.60 -1.56 2.59
C THR A 68 8.59 -1.27 1.49
N THR A 69 8.86 -0.26 0.66
CA THR A 69 7.88 0.20 -0.34
C THR A 69 8.51 0.20 -1.73
N LEU A 70 7.92 -0.54 -2.65
CA LEU A 70 8.19 -0.49 -4.08
C LEU A 70 7.24 0.52 -4.72
N VAL A 71 7.81 1.51 -5.43
CA VAL A 71 7.03 2.56 -6.08
C VAL A 71 7.09 2.41 -7.59
N THR A 72 5.93 2.43 -8.25
CA THR A 72 5.83 2.63 -9.70
C THR A 72 5.88 4.13 -9.99
N PRO A 73 6.94 4.64 -10.67
CA PRO A 73 7.06 6.06 -10.93
C PRO A 73 5.93 6.56 -11.83
N SER A 74 5.45 7.76 -11.54
CA SER A 74 4.46 8.47 -12.37
C SER A 74 4.83 9.96 -12.42
N THR A 75 4.15 10.75 -13.24
CA THR A 75 4.38 12.20 -13.34
C THR A 75 4.22 12.91 -11.99
N THR A 76 3.41 12.37 -11.09
CA THR A 76 3.15 12.90 -9.74
C THR A 76 4.03 12.26 -8.66
N THR A 77 4.74 11.17 -8.99
CA THR A 77 5.67 10.47 -8.09
C THR A 77 7.04 10.32 -8.76
N PRO A 78 7.82 11.42 -8.89
CA PRO A 78 9.14 11.38 -9.50
C PRO A 78 10.09 10.49 -8.67
N ALA A 79 11.00 9.80 -9.36
CA ALA A 79 11.97 8.86 -8.78
C ALA A 79 13.05 9.51 -7.87
N THR A 80 12.80 10.71 -7.34
CA THR A 80 13.72 11.55 -6.57
C THR A 80 13.46 11.53 -5.06
N SER A 81 12.35 10.93 -4.60
CA SER A 81 12.14 10.59 -3.18
C SER A 81 13.21 9.56 -2.73
N PRO A 82 13.60 9.48 -1.44
CA PRO A 82 14.74 8.67 -0.96
C PRO A 82 14.47 7.14 -0.97
N CYS A 83 13.70 6.66 -1.95
CA CYS A 83 13.58 5.26 -2.28
C CYS A 83 14.92 4.80 -2.85
N ARG A 84 15.64 3.93 -2.13
CA ARG A 84 16.75 3.19 -2.73
C ARG A 84 16.23 2.53 -4.00
N ARG A 85 16.82 2.85 -5.14
CA ARG A 85 16.58 2.12 -6.38
C ARG A 85 17.03 0.67 -6.11
N LEU A 86 16.10 -0.27 -6.07
CA LEU A 86 16.44 -1.69 -6.09
C LEU A 86 17.20 -1.90 -7.41
N GLY A 87 18.48 -2.28 -7.34
CA GLY A 87 19.41 -2.34 -8.47
C GLY A 87 19.14 -3.49 -9.45
N TRP A 88 17.89 -3.66 -9.86
CA TRP A 88 17.39 -4.73 -10.72
C TRP A 88 16.97 -4.20 -12.11
N TRP A 89 17.62 -3.13 -12.57
CA TRP A 89 17.56 -2.59 -13.93
C TRP A 89 18.94 -2.05 -14.31
#